data_AF-A0A7Y3MBI2-F1
#
_entry.id   AF-A0A7Y3MBI2-F1
#
_cell.length_a   1.000
_cell.length_b   1.000
_cell.length_c   1.000
_cell.angle_alpha   90.00
_cell.angle_beta   90.00
_cell.angle_gamma   90.00
#
_symmetry.space_group_name_H-M   'P 1'
#
loop_
_entity.id
_entity.type
_entity.pdbx_description
1 polymer ?
#
loop_
_entity_poly.entity_id
_entity_poly.type
_entity_poly.pdbx_seq_one_letter_code
_entity_poly.pdbx_strand_id
1 'polypeptide(L)'
;MSSHVSPIREPLVQGHKTYHDITEDLVSPTERAPGAAWITGFALSVSMLGFGLFCIAWTIWHGIGTWNLNRTVGWGWDITNFVWWIGIGHAGTLISAILLLFRQKWRTGVN
;
A
#
# COMPACT_ATOMS: atom_id res chain seq x y z
N MET A 1 -10.98 -5.23 25.56
CA MET A 1 -12.29 -4.58 25.32
C MET A 1 -12.12 -3.08 25.47
N SER A 2 -12.53 -2.30 24.48
CA SER A 2 -12.34 -0.84 24.44
C SER A 2 -13.14 -0.15 25.53
N SER A 3 -12.57 -0.03 26.73
CA SER A 3 -13.19 0.74 27.81
C SER A 3 -13.31 2.19 27.39
N HIS A 4 -14.50 2.77 27.59
CA HIS A 4 -14.79 4.17 27.34
C HIS A 4 -13.89 5.05 28.23
N VAL A 5 -12.78 5.58 27.68
CA VAL A 5 -11.78 6.33 28.46
C VAL A 5 -12.30 7.72 28.85
N SER A 6 -13.23 8.27 28.07
CA SER A 6 -13.87 9.57 28.30
C SER A 6 -15.24 9.59 27.62
N PRO A 7 -16.29 10.19 28.23
CA PRO A 7 -17.63 10.35 27.64
C PRO A 7 -17.66 10.97 26.23
N ILE A 8 -16.60 11.67 25.84
CA ILE A 8 -16.49 12.35 24.54
C ILE A 8 -15.97 11.41 23.43
N ARG A 9 -15.27 10.32 23.78
CA ARG A 9 -14.58 9.46 22.79
C ARG A 9 -15.46 8.29 22.40
N GLU A 10 -15.81 8.20 21.12
CA GLU A 10 -16.52 7.05 20.57
C GLU A 10 -15.66 5.76 20.58
N PRO A 11 -16.28 4.58 20.73
CA PRO A 11 -15.59 3.30 20.65
C PRO A 11 -15.05 3.04 19.24
N LEU A 12 -13.79 2.60 19.15
CA LEU A 12 -13.13 2.30 17.87
C LEU A 12 -13.52 0.92 17.28
N VAL A 13 -13.91 -0.02 18.14
CA VAL A 13 -14.35 -1.36 17.73
C VAL A 13 -15.84 -1.46 17.99
N GLN A 14 -16.62 -1.61 16.92
CA GLN A 14 -18.07 -1.72 16.98
C GLN A 14 -18.51 -3.20 17.09
N GLY A 15 -19.68 -3.43 17.67
CA GLY A 15 -20.32 -4.77 17.67
C GLY A 15 -19.86 -5.73 18.78
N HIS A 16 -19.27 -5.25 19.88
CA HIS A 16 -18.91 -6.06 21.07
C HIS A 16 -18.10 -7.34 20.77
N LYS A 17 -17.19 -7.28 19.80
CA LYS A 17 -16.38 -8.43 19.36
C LYS A 17 -15.47 -8.97 20.47
N THR A 18 -15.40 -10.29 20.58
CA THR A 18 -14.43 -11.01 21.40
C THR A 18 -13.09 -11.19 20.66
N TYR A 19 -12.05 -11.66 21.35
CA TYR A 19 -10.76 -11.94 20.70
C TYR A 19 -10.85 -13.06 19.66
N HIS A 20 -11.73 -14.03 19.87
CA HIS A 20 -11.96 -15.10 18.92
C HIS A 20 -12.61 -14.53 17.64
N ASP A 21 -13.64 -13.70 17.77
CA ASP A 21 -14.33 -13.08 16.62
C ASP A 21 -13.38 -12.23 15.76
N ILE A 22 -12.46 -11.48 16.39
CA ILE A 22 -11.46 -10.68 15.67
C ILE A 22 -10.51 -11.58 14.86
N THR A 23 -10.15 -12.74 15.41
CA THR A 23 -9.25 -13.68 14.74
C THR A 23 -9.94 -14.31 13.53
N GLU A 24 -11.17 -14.78 13.70
CA GLU A 24 -11.98 -15.35 12.61
C GLU A 24 -12.21 -14.34 11.47
N ASP A 25 -12.51 -13.08 11.80
CA ASP A 25 -12.72 -12.02 10.80
C ASP A 25 -11.45 -11.71 9.98
N LEU A 26 -10.27 -11.71 10.62
CA LEU A 26 -9.00 -11.39 9.97
C LEU A 26 -8.42 -12.56 9.17
N VAL A 27 -8.60 -13.78 9.64
CA VAL A 27 -7.97 -14.98 9.05
C VAL A 27 -8.89 -15.61 8.01
N SER A 28 -10.21 -15.53 8.15
CA SER A 28 -11.12 -16.17 7.18
C SER A 28 -10.92 -15.78 5.70
N PRO A 29 -10.48 -14.54 5.33
CA PRO A 29 -10.18 -14.23 3.93
C PRO A 29 -8.94 -14.95 3.40
N THR A 30 -7.97 -15.33 4.24
CA THR A 30 -6.74 -16.01 3.82
C THR A 30 -6.92 -17.52 3.66
N GLU A 31 -7.93 -18.10 4.32
CA GLU A 31 -8.26 -19.53 4.25
C GLU A 31 -9.17 -19.88 3.06
N ARG A 32 -9.78 -18.87 2.42
CA ARG A 32 -10.69 -19.07 1.29
C ARG A 32 -9.93 -18.98 -0.03
N ALA A 33 -10.41 -19.74 -1.02
CA ALA A 33 -9.91 -19.59 -2.39
C ALA A 33 -10.20 -18.16 -2.91
N PRO A 34 -9.27 -17.55 -3.65
CA PRO A 34 -9.45 -16.20 -4.16
C PRO A 34 -10.63 -16.15 -5.15
N GLY A 35 -11.51 -15.16 -4.97
CA GLY A 35 -12.64 -14.95 -5.88
C GLY A 35 -12.19 -14.51 -7.28
N ALA A 36 -13.09 -14.64 -8.26
CA ALA A 36 -12.81 -14.28 -9.66
C ALA A 36 -12.33 -12.81 -9.81
N ALA A 37 -12.88 -11.87 -9.06
CA ALA A 37 -12.45 -10.47 -9.08
C ALA A 37 -10.98 -10.29 -8.65
N TRP A 38 -10.54 -11.02 -7.61
CA TRP A 38 -9.16 -11.00 -7.16
C TRP A 38 -8.22 -11.58 -8.21
N ILE A 39 -8.60 -12.72 -8.81
CA ILE A 39 -7.80 -13.38 -9.85
C ILE A 39 -7.66 -12.47 -11.07
N THR A 40 -8.75 -11.85 -11.53
CA THR A 40 -8.71 -10.92 -12.66
C THR A 40 -7.82 -9.70 -12.37
N GLY A 41 -7.95 -9.11 -11.18
CA GLY A 41 -7.09 -8.00 -10.76
C GLY A 41 -5.62 -8.41 -10.73
N PHE A 42 -5.31 -9.56 -10.14
CA PHE A 42 -3.95 -10.10 -10.06
C PHE A 42 -3.36 -10.38 -11.46
N ALA A 43 -4.12 -11.03 -12.34
CA ALA A 43 -3.68 -11.32 -13.70
C ALA A 43 -3.38 -10.04 -14.50
N LEU A 44 -4.21 -9.00 -14.34
CA LEU A 44 -3.98 -7.69 -14.95
C LEU A 44 -2.70 -7.04 -14.39
N SER A 45 -2.52 -7.04 -13.07
CA SER A 45 -1.32 -6.50 -12.42
C SER A 45 -0.04 -7.21 -12.89
N VAL A 46 -0.05 -8.54 -12.96
CA VAL A 46 1.11 -9.32 -13.45
C VAL A 46 1.38 -9.04 -14.93
N SER A 47 0.35 -8.89 -15.75
CA SER A 47 0.51 -8.54 -17.17
C SER A 47 1.17 -7.15 -17.33
N MET A 48 0.72 -6.17 -16.55
CA MET A 48 1.32 -4.82 -16.54
C MET A 48 2.76 -4.83 -16.00
N LEU A 49 3.04 -5.64 -14.98
CA LEU A 49 4.40 -5.84 -14.47
C LEU A 49 5.32 -6.44 -15.55
N GLY A 50 4.85 -7.47 -16.26
CA GLY A 50 5.60 -8.08 -17.37
C GLY A 50 5.92 -7.09 -18.48
N PHE A 51 4.96 -6.24 -18.85
CA PHE A 51 5.19 -5.15 -19.80
C PHE A 51 6.22 -4.14 -19.27
N GLY A 52 6.14 -3.75 -17.99
CA GLY A 52 7.11 -2.87 -17.36
C GLY A 52 8.53 -3.42 -17.36
N LEU A 53 8.69 -4.72 -17.03
CA LEU A 53 10.00 -5.40 -17.08
C LEU A 53 10.56 -5.45 -18.50
N PHE A 54 9.71 -5.68 -19.50
CA PHE A 54 10.12 -5.60 -20.91
C PHE A 54 10.64 -4.20 -21.28
N CYS A 55 9.93 -3.13 -20.90
CA CYS A 55 10.37 -1.76 -21.16
C CYS A 55 11.71 -1.41 -20.46
N ILE A 56 11.93 -1.92 -19.24
CA ILE A 56 13.20 -1.76 -18.52
C ILE A 56 14.32 -2.50 -19.26
N ALA A 57 14.12 -3.77 -19.64
CA ALA A 57 15.10 -4.53 -20.40
C ALA A 57 15.44 -3.87 -21.74
N TRP A 58 14.43 -3.34 -22.43
CA TRP A 58 14.60 -2.57 -23.67
C TRP A 58 15.49 -1.34 -23.45
N THR A 59 15.26 -0.59 -22.37
CA THR A 59 16.05 0.59 -22.00
C THR A 59 17.50 0.21 -21.68
N ILE A 60 17.74 -0.89 -20.96
CA ILE A 60 19.09 -1.35 -20.62
C ILE A 60 19.85 -1.75 -21.89
N TRP A 61 19.17 -2.40 -22.85
CA TRP A 61 19.79 -2.86 -24.09
C TRP A 61 20.06 -1.73 -25.09
N HIS A 62 19.08 -0.83 -25.31
CA HIS A 62 19.16 0.24 -26.32
C HIS A 62 19.66 1.58 -25.78
N GLY A 63 19.75 1.71 -24.46
CA GLY A 63 20.18 2.92 -23.75
C GLY A 63 19.05 3.91 -23.44
N ILE A 64 19.38 4.87 -22.57
CA ILE A 64 18.48 5.91 -22.03
C ILE A 64 17.98 6.87 -23.12
N GLY A 65 18.67 6.96 -24.27
CA GLY A 65 18.23 7.80 -25.40
C GLY A 65 16.83 7.46 -25.92
N THR A 66 16.34 6.24 -25.68
CA THR A 66 14.97 5.80 -25.99
C THR A 66 13.89 6.57 -25.24
N TRP A 67 14.23 7.23 -24.12
CA TRP A 67 13.31 8.02 -23.32
C TRP A 67 13.05 9.41 -23.90
N ASN A 68 13.76 9.79 -24.96
CA ASN A 68 13.64 11.09 -25.62
C ASN A 68 13.87 12.28 -24.66
N LEU A 69 14.79 12.11 -23.70
CA LEU A 69 15.22 13.19 -22.82
C LEU A 69 16.05 14.23 -23.60
N ASN A 70 15.87 15.50 -23.27
CA ASN A 70 16.63 16.59 -23.87
C ASN A 70 18.02 16.68 -23.24
N ARG A 71 19.03 17.16 -23.99
CA ARG A 71 20.37 17.43 -23.43
C ARG A 71 20.37 18.47 -22.32
N THR A 72 19.45 19.45 -22.37
CA THR A 72 19.34 20.49 -21.32
C THR A 72 18.57 20.01 -20.09
N VAL A 73 17.64 19.06 -20.27
CA VAL A 73 16.77 18.53 -19.20
C VAL A 73 17.02 17.03 -19.10
N GLY A 74 18.00 16.67 -18.29
CA GLY A 74 18.45 15.28 -18.11
C GLY A 74 17.56 14.43 -17.20
N TRP A 75 16.60 15.03 -16.51
CA TRP A 75 15.64 14.37 -15.62
C TRP A 75 14.21 14.72 -16.03
N GLY A 76 13.35 13.71 -16.12
CA GLY A 76 11.94 13.87 -16.46
C GLY A 76 11.09 12.91 -15.65
N TRP A 77 10.40 12.01 -16.33
CA TRP A 77 9.49 11.05 -15.70
C TRP A 77 10.19 10.07 -14.74
N ASP A 78 11.46 9.77 -14.96
CA ASP A 78 12.27 8.95 -14.09
C ASP A 78 12.32 9.50 -12.66
N ILE A 79 12.73 10.76 -12.49
CA ILE A 79 12.78 11.36 -11.16
C ILE A 79 11.40 11.74 -10.64
N THR A 80 10.49 12.21 -11.50
CA THR A 80 9.14 12.58 -11.07
C THR A 80 8.43 11.37 -10.47
N ASN A 81 8.47 10.21 -11.14
CA ASN A 81 7.87 8.98 -10.63
C ASN A 81 8.63 8.45 -9.41
N PHE A 82 9.96 8.54 -9.39
CA PHE A 82 10.78 8.11 -8.25
C PHE A 82 10.37 8.86 -6.96
N VAL A 83 10.32 10.18 -7.00
CA VAL A 83 9.93 11.00 -5.84
C VAL A 83 8.46 10.79 -5.48
N TRP A 84 7.58 10.64 -6.47
CA TRP A 84 6.17 10.38 -6.23
C TRP A 84 5.94 9.07 -5.47
N TRP A 85 6.60 7.98 -5.88
CA TRP A 85 6.51 6.69 -5.19
C TRP A 85 7.13 6.71 -3.80
N ILE A 86 8.26 7.40 -3.60
CA ILE A 86 8.83 7.62 -2.26
C ILE A 86 7.84 8.34 -1.36
N GLY A 87 7.19 9.39 -1.87
CA GLY A 87 6.18 10.16 -1.15
C GLY A 87 5.04 9.27 -0.64
N ILE A 88 4.54 8.36 -1.49
CA ILE A 88 3.51 7.38 -1.09
C ILE A 88 4.02 6.46 0.01
N GLY A 89 5.26 5.98 -0.08
CA GLY A 89 5.87 5.09 0.92
C GLY A 89 5.96 5.72 2.33
N HIS A 90 6.12 7.04 2.43
CA HIS A 90 6.20 7.71 3.73
C HIS A 90 4.91 7.62 4.55
N ALA A 91 3.74 7.55 3.91
CA ALA A 91 2.46 7.47 4.61
C ALA A 91 2.41 6.26 5.57
N GLY A 92 2.92 5.10 5.16
CA GLY A 92 2.95 3.89 6.01
C GLY A 92 3.86 4.03 7.22
N THR A 93 5.04 4.61 7.04
CA THR A 93 5.99 4.87 8.15
C THR A 93 5.45 5.89 9.16
N LEU A 94 4.69 6.89 8.69
CA LEU A 94 4.04 7.87 9.56
C LEU A 94 2.95 7.20 10.41
N ILE A 95 2.08 6.38 9.82
CA ILE A 95 1.00 5.70 10.54
C ILE A 95 1.55 4.70 11.57
N SER A 96 2.61 3.97 11.23
CA SER A 96 3.20 2.97 12.13
C SER A 96 4.05 3.58 13.25
N ALA A 97 4.92 4.56 12.95
CA ALA A 97 5.85 5.12 13.92
C ALA A 97 5.33 6.39 14.60
N ILE A 98 4.89 7.39 13.83
CA ILE A 98 4.52 8.71 14.39
C ILE A 98 3.25 8.60 15.23
N LEU A 99 2.20 7.93 14.73
CA LEU A 99 0.97 7.73 15.50
C LEU A 99 1.20 6.88 16.75
N LEU A 100 2.16 5.95 16.72
CA LEU A 100 2.59 5.19 17.90
C LEU A 100 3.20 6.11 18.96
N LEU A 101 4.13 7.00 18.58
CA LEU A 101 4.76 7.97 19.49
C LEU A 101 3.72 8.88 20.15
N PHE A 102 2.72 9.34 19.39
CA PHE A 102 1.61 10.12 19.91
C PHE A 102 0.51 9.30 20.60
N ARG A 103 0.74 7.99 20.80
CA ARG A 103 -0.20 7.05 21.45
C ARG A 103 -1.62 7.09 20.87
N GLN A 104 -1.72 7.28 19.56
CA GLN A 104 -2.99 7.27 18.84
C GLN A 104 -3.47 5.83 18.64
N LYS A 105 -4.54 5.45 19.37
CA LYS A 105 -5.03 4.06 19.41
C LYS A 105 -5.69 3.60 18.10
N TRP A 106 -6.20 4.52 17.29
CA TRP A 106 -6.92 4.22 16.03
C TRP A 106 -6.01 3.66 14.93
N ARG A 107 -4.69 3.88 15.00
CA ARG A 107 -3.72 3.33 14.03
C ARG A 107 -3.80 1.80 13.90
N THR A 108 -4.26 1.11 14.95
CA THR A 108 -4.34 -0.36 15.02
C THR A 108 -5.32 -0.95 14.01
N GLY A 109 -6.33 -0.18 13.57
CA GLY A 109 -7.29 -0.65 12.56
C GLY A 109 -6.82 -0.47 11.12
N VAL A 110 -5.67 0.18 10.91
CA VAL A 110 -5.15 0.53 9.58
C VAL A 110 -3.82 -0.15 9.27
N ASN A 111 -2.97 -0.36 10.29
CA ASN A 111 -1.69 -1.03 10.15
C ASN A 111 -1.84 -2.55 10.18
#